data_AF-A0A7V9BKH0-F1
#
_entry.id   AF-A0A7V9BKH0-F1
#
_cell.length_a   1.000
_cell.length_b   1.000
_cell.length_c   1.000
_cell.angle_alpha   90.00
_cell.angle_beta   90.00
_cell.angle_gamma   90.00
#
_symmetry.space_group_name_H-M   'P 1'
#
loop_
_entity.id
_entity.type
_entity.pdbx_description
1 polymer ?
#
loop_
_entity_poly.entity_id
_entity_poly.type
_entity_poly.pdbx_seq_one_letter_code
_entity_poly.pdbx_strand_id
1 'polypeptide(L)'
;MIPALIVFAYLGVVLYIGIFAFRRSASSAEEYFLAGRSLGPAVFLLSLFGTNMTAFTILGSAGHAFANGIVTFSLMASASAFVIPLSLFFIGTRMWALGKRHGFMTPVQMFRDRWECGHIGTAIFVVQAALLVPYIIIGVMGGGTALRGISGGVVPFWLGGAIVALVVMSYVFFGGMRGTAFVNTFQTVLFLSFGAVALVVISRG
;
A
#
# COMPACT_ATOMS: atom_id res chain seq x y z
N MET A 1 -0.71 16.14 23.25
CA MET A 1 -1.25 17.13 22.28
C MET A 1 -0.35 17.27 21.03
N ILE A 2 0.96 17.43 21.18
CA ILE A 2 1.94 17.48 20.07
C ILE A 2 1.86 16.26 19.10
N PRO A 3 1.82 15.00 19.58
CA PRO A 3 1.87 13.85 18.66
C PRO A 3 0.60 13.66 17.82
N ALA A 4 -0.59 14.02 18.33
CA ALA A 4 -1.82 14.02 17.54
C ALA A 4 -1.78 15.06 16.40
N LEU A 5 -1.22 16.25 16.68
CA LEU A 5 -1.07 17.33 15.70
C LEU A 5 -0.13 16.94 14.56
N ILE A 6 0.94 16.19 14.86
CA ILE A 6 1.85 15.62 13.85
C ILE A 6 1.10 14.62 12.94
N VAL A 7 0.25 13.76 13.50
CA VAL A 7 -0.53 12.80 12.70
C VAL A 7 -1.54 13.52 11.80
N PHE A 8 -2.24 14.53 12.31
CA PHE A 8 -3.17 15.32 11.49
C PHE A 8 -2.43 16.12 10.40
N ALA A 9 -1.26 16.68 10.69
CA ALA A 9 -0.42 17.33 9.70
C ALA A 9 0.05 16.34 8.62
N TYR A 10 0.47 15.14 9.02
CA TYR A 10 0.85 14.06 8.10
C TYR A 10 -0.32 13.63 7.20
N LEU A 11 -1.51 13.42 7.77
CA LEU A 11 -2.73 13.10 7.01
C LEU A 11 -3.06 14.23 6.01
N GLY A 12 -2.89 15.48 6.42
CA GLY A 12 -3.07 16.65 5.55
C GLY A 12 -2.07 16.69 4.39
N VAL A 13 -0.80 16.38 4.63
CA VAL A 13 0.24 16.31 3.57
C VAL A 13 -0.04 15.18 2.59
N VAL A 14 -0.42 13.99 3.09
CA VAL A 14 -0.79 12.85 2.22
C VAL A 14 -1.99 13.19 1.35
N LEU A 15 -3.02 13.81 1.94
CA LEU A 15 -4.21 14.25 1.21
C LEU A 15 -3.88 15.34 0.18
N TYR A 16 -3.02 16.30 0.53
CA TYR A 16 -2.53 17.32 -0.40
C TYR A 16 -1.77 16.71 -1.58
N ILE A 17 -0.86 15.77 -1.34
CA ILE A 17 -0.11 15.08 -2.40
C ILE A 17 -1.06 14.29 -3.31
N GLY A 18 -2.04 13.58 -2.75
CA GLY A 18 -3.04 12.84 -3.52
C GLY A 18 -3.89 13.74 -4.42
N ILE A 19 -4.36 14.88 -3.89
CA ILE A 19 -5.18 15.85 -4.65
C ILE A 19 -4.32 16.67 -5.64
N PHE A 20 -3.06 16.98 -5.31
CA PHE A 20 -2.18 17.69 -6.22
C PHE A 20 -1.77 16.83 -7.42
N ALA A 21 -1.59 15.52 -7.21
CA ALA A 21 -1.38 14.56 -8.28
C ALA A 21 -2.59 14.46 -9.23
N PHE A 22 -3.81 14.67 -8.72
CA PHE A 22 -5.05 14.71 -9.51
C PHE A 22 -5.11 15.88 -10.50
N ARG A 23 -4.62 17.08 -10.13
CA ARG A 23 -4.63 18.24 -11.06
C ARG A 23 -3.80 18.01 -12.34
N ARG A 24 -2.99 16.96 -12.37
CA ARG A 24 -2.14 16.58 -13.50
C ARG A 24 -2.61 15.34 -14.27
N SER A 25 -3.72 14.72 -13.87
CA SER A 25 -4.26 13.52 -14.52
C SER A 25 -5.44 13.86 -15.43
N ALA A 26 -5.36 13.46 -16.70
CA ALA A 26 -6.44 13.62 -17.66
C ALA A 26 -7.49 12.50 -17.55
N SER A 27 -8.66 12.75 -18.14
CA SER A 27 -9.96 12.10 -17.91
C SER A 27 -10.12 10.66 -18.42
N SER A 28 -9.03 9.90 -18.67
CA SER A 28 -9.13 8.54 -19.24
C SER A 28 -9.05 7.43 -18.18
N ALA A 29 -9.79 6.33 -18.40
CA ALA A 29 -9.77 5.16 -17.50
C ALA A 29 -8.37 4.51 -17.40
N GLU A 30 -7.59 4.54 -18.48
CA GLU A 30 -6.20 4.06 -18.47
C GLU A 30 -5.31 4.97 -17.60
N GLU A 31 -5.57 6.27 -17.55
CA GLU A 31 -4.82 7.17 -16.68
C GLU A 31 -5.22 7.01 -15.20
N TYR A 32 -6.49 6.77 -14.92
CA TYR A 32 -6.98 6.49 -13.57
C TYR A 32 -6.46 5.15 -13.03
N PHE A 33 -6.51 4.08 -13.83
CA PHE A 33 -6.14 2.72 -13.40
C PHE A 33 -4.71 2.32 -13.70
N LEU A 34 -4.00 2.95 -14.63
CA LEU A 34 -2.61 2.60 -14.98
C LEU A 34 -1.63 3.76 -14.85
N ALA A 35 -2.08 4.95 -14.43
CA ALA A 35 -1.27 6.18 -14.43
C ALA A 35 -0.63 6.46 -15.81
N GLY A 36 -1.30 6.03 -16.89
CA GLY A 36 -0.81 6.12 -18.26
C GLY A 36 0.49 5.33 -18.50
N ARG A 37 0.84 4.37 -17.64
CA ARG A 37 2.09 3.58 -17.70
C ARG A 37 3.37 4.42 -17.71
N SER A 38 3.27 5.68 -17.27
CA SER A 38 4.32 6.70 -17.35
C SER A 38 5.07 6.91 -16.03
N LEU A 39 4.81 6.07 -15.02
CA LEU A 39 5.48 6.14 -13.73
C LEU A 39 6.99 5.88 -13.92
N GLY A 40 7.81 6.85 -13.51
CA GLY A 40 9.26 6.70 -13.56
C GLY A 40 9.73 5.48 -12.75
N PRO A 41 10.82 4.79 -13.14
CA PRO A 41 11.27 3.56 -12.49
C PRO A 41 11.44 3.69 -10.97
N ALA A 42 11.95 4.83 -10.50
CA ALA A 42 12.12 5.11 -9.07
C ALA A 42 10.78 5.20 -8.33
N VAL A 43 9.80 5.94 -8.88
CA VAL A 43 8.44 6.07 -8.29
C VAL A 43 7.73 4.72 -8.30
N PHE A 44 7.89 3.92 -9.36
CA PHE A 44 7.32 2.59 -9.42
C PHE A 44 7.89 1.67 -8.33
N LEU A 45 9.21 1.60 -8.18
CA LEU A 45 9.86 0.77 -7.15
C LEU A 45 9.51 1.23 -5.74
N LEU A 46 9.55 2.53 -5.48
CA LEU A 46 9.21 3.10 -4.17
C LEU A 46 7.73 2.92 -3.83
N SER A 47 6.84 3.08 -4.82
CA SER A 47 5.42 2.80 -4.64
C SER A 47 5.17 1.32 -4.36
N LEU A 48 5.86 0.43 -5.06
CA LEU A 48 5.74 -1.01 -4.89
C LEU A 48 6.21 -1.43 -3.49
N PHE A 49 7.32 -0.87 -3.02
CA PHE A 49 7.79 -1.07 -1.66
C PHE A 49 6.77 -0.54 -0.64
N GLY A 50 6.22 0.66 -0.86
CA GLY A 50 5.21 1.27 0.01
C GLY A 50 3.94 0.44 0.10
N THR A 51 3.48 -0.15 -1.01
CA THR A 51 2.33 -1.07 -1.03
C THR A 51 2.60 -2.35 -0.23
N ASN A 52 3.85 -2.81 -0.11
CA ASN A 52 4.18 -3.99 0.72
C ASN A 52 4.29 -3.63 2.21
N MET A 53 4.66 -2.38 2.53
CA MET A 53 4.75 -1.87 3.89
C MET A 53 3.39 -1.43 4.42
N THR A 54 2.53 -2.40 4.76
CA THR A 54 1.18 -2.12 5.26
C THR A 54 1.07 -2.26 6.77
N ALA A 55 -0.05 -1.79 7.32
CA ALA A 55 -0.37 -2.00 8.73
C ALA A 55 -0.37 -3.49 9.11
N PHE A 56 -0.76 -4.38 8.20
CA PHE A 56 -0.64 -5.83 8.40
C PHE A 56 0.82 -6.25 8.58
N THR A 57 1.71 -5.77 7.71
CA THR A 57 3.15 -6.08 7.81
C THR A 57 3.74 -5.49 9.09
N ILE A 58 3.43 -4.24 9.44
CA ILE A 58 4.04 -3.56 10.59
C ILE A 58 3.48 -4.07 11.93
N LEU A 59 2.16 -4.05 12.11
CA LEU A 59 1.53 -4.49 13.36
C LEU A 59 1.48 -6.02 13.47
N GLY A 60 1.24 -6.71 12.37
CA GLY A 60 1.22 -8.18 12.35
C GLY A 60 2.59 -8.78 12.61
N SER A 61 3.66 -8.22 12.04
CA SER A 61 5.02 -8.69 12.34
C SER A 61 5.44 -8.39 13.77
N ALA A 62 5.13 -7.21 14.29
CA ALA A 62 5.43 -6.86 15.68
C ALA A 62 4.67 -7.75 16.66
N GLY A 63 3.38 -8.01 16.42
CA GLY A 63 2.57 -8.90 17.24
C GLY A 63 3.04 -10.36 17.17
N HIS A 64 3.41 -10.83 15.98
CA HIS A 64 3.92 -12.17 15.80
C HIS A 64 5.33 -12.34 16.38
N ALA A 65 6.17 -11.30 16.32
CA ALA A 65 7.49 -11.28 16.96
C ALA A 65 7.39 -11.26 18.49
N PHE A 66 6.37 -10.61 19.06
CA PHE A 66 6.10 -10.66 20.49
C PHE A 66 5.74 -12.08 20.96
N ALA A 67 4.98 -12.83 20.15
CA ALA A 67 4.56 -14.20 20.49
C ALA A 67 5.61 -15.28 20.17
N ASN A 68 6.33 -15.16 19.05
CA ASN A 68 7.21 -16.21 18.50
C ASN A 68 8.71 -15.83 18.50
N GLY A 69 9.06 -14.67 19.05
CA GLY A 69 10.45 -14.20 19.15
C GLY A 69 11.11 -13.86 17.80
N ILE A 70 12.45 -13.91 17.80
CA ILE A 70 13.36 -13.51 16.69
C ILE A 70 13.09 -14.23 15.36
N VAL A 71 12.47 -15.42 15.40
CA VAL A 71 12.16 -16.21 14.19
C VAL A 71 11.30 -15.42 13.20
N THR A 72 10.43 -14.55 13.70
CA THR A 72 9.55 -13.70 12.87
C THR A 72 10.36 -12.73 12.00
N PHE A 73 11.45 -12.17 12.52
CA PHE A 73 12.33 -11.29 11.75
C PHE A 73 13.07 -12.04 10.65
N SER A 74 13.59 -13.24 10.94
CA SER A 74 14.23 -14.09 9.93
C SER A 74 13.25 -14.49 8.83
N LEU A 75 12.01 -14.84 9.18
CA LEU A 75 10.99 -15.26 8.21
C LEU A 75 10.54 -14.08 7.32
N MET A 76 10.31 -12.91 7.90
CA MET A 76 9.91 -11.72 7.15
C MET A 76 11.02 -11.12 6.30
N ALA A 77 12.24 -11.02 6.83
CA ALA A 77 13.39 -10.50 6.09
C ALA A 77 13.75 -11.42 4.93
N SER A 78 13.78 -12.74 5.16
CA SER A 78 14.12 -13.72 4.11
C SER A 78 13.04 -13.81 3.04
N ALA A 79 11.75 -13.86 3.43
CA ALA A 79 10.66 -13.90 2.47
C ALA A 79 10.58 -12.60 1.65
N SER A 80 10.72 -11.44 2.28
CA SER A 80 10.61 -10.16 1.57
C SER A 80 11.81 -9.88 0.67
N ALA A 81 13.03 -10.24 1.09
CA ALA A 81 14.24 -10.00 0.31
C ALA A 81 14.37 -10.92 -0.92
N PHE A 82 13.89 -12.16 -0.85
CA PHE A 82 14.01 -13.10 -1.97
C PHE A 82 12.73 -13.24 -2.78
N VAL A 83 11.56 -13.38 -2.15
CA VAL A 83 10.31 -13.69 -2.85
C VAL A 83 9.78 -12.49 -3.64
N ILE A 84 9.91 -11.27 -3.11
CA ILE A 84 9.39 -10.07 -3.80
C ILE A 84 10.19 -9.79 -5.08
N PRO A 85 11.53 -9.74 -5.09
CA PRO A 85 12.29 -9.52 -6.33
C PRO A 85 12.14 -10.68 -7.32
N LEU A 86 12.14 -11.94 -6.87
CA LEU A 86 11.94 -13.08 -7.76
C LEU A 86 10.55 -13.04 -8.42
N SER A 87 9.50 -12.80 -7.64
CA SER A 87 8.14 -12.77 -8.17
C SER A 87 7.96 -11.61 -9.16
N LEU A 88 8.54 -10.44 -8.89
CA LEU A 88 8.54 -9.33 -9.84
C LEU A 88 9.30 -9.67 -11.12
N PHE A 89 10.47 -10.28 -10.99
CA PHE A 89 11.30 -10.61 -12.15
C PHE A 89 10.67 -11.71 -13.01
N PHE A 90 10.16 -12.78 -12.41
CA PHE A 90 9.60 -13.92 -13.15
C PHE A 90 8.15 -13.73 -13.58
N ILE A 91 7.31 -13.20 -12.68
CA ILE A 91 5.87 -13.05 -12.91
C ILE A 91 5.56 -11.64 -13.38
N GLY A 92 6.09 -10.63 -12.69
CA GLY A 92 5.81 -9.22 -12.99
C GLY A 92 6.22 -8.80 -14.40
N THR A 93 7.42 -9.16 -14.87
CA THR A 93 7.88 -8.82 -16.23
C THR A 93 7.02 -9.46 -17.33
N ARG A 94 6.62 -10.73 -17.14
CA ARG A 94 5.74 -11.46 -18.06
C ARG A 94 4.33 -10.87 -18.08
N MET A 95 3.77 -10.56 -16.92
CA MET A 95 2.47 -9.90 -16.78
C MET A 95 2.48 -8.51 -17.42
N TRP A 96 3.56 -7.74 -17.23
CA TRP A 96 3.74 -6.42 -17.85
C TRP A 96 3.80 -6.50 -19.38
N ALA A 97 4.58 -7.45 -19.92
CA ALA A 97 4.65 -7.69 -21.36
C ALA A 97 3.28 -8.09 -21.94
N LEU A 98 2.54 -8.96 -21.25
CA LEU A 98 1.19 -9.38 -21.67
C LEU A 98 0.19 -8.22 -21.63
N GLY A 99 0.20 -7.44 -20.55
CA GLY A 99 -0.67 -6.27 -20.37
C GLY A 99 -0.37 -5.17 -21.40
N LYS A 100 0.90 -4.97 -21.77
CA LYS A 100 1.28 -4.02 -22.82
C LYS A 100 0.82 -4.46 -24.21
N ARG A 101 0.84 -5.77 -24.48
CA ARG A 101 0.47 -6.33 -25.79
C ARG A 101 -1.04 -6.45 -26.01
N HIS A 102 -1.82 -6.73 -24.96
CA HIS A 102 -3.28 -6.98 -25.06
C HIS A 102 -4.15 -5.93 -24.36
N GLY A 103 -3.55 -4.90 -23.75
CA GLY A 103 -4.30 -3.81 -23.10
C GLY A 103 -5.01 -4.20 -21.80
N PHE A 104 -4.66 -5.33 -21.18
CA PHE A 104 -5.29 -5.74 -19.92
C PHE A 104 -5.06 -4.71 -18.81
N MET A 105 -6.14 -4.27 -18.17
CA MET A 105 -6.10 -3.38 -17.01
C MET A 105 -6.27 -4.14 -15.69
N THR A 106 -6.90 -5.31 -15.71
CA THR A 106 -7.11 -6.14 -14.52
C THR A 106 -6.56 -7.56 -14.70
N PRO A 107 -6.07 -8.21 -13.63
CA PRO A 107 -5.65 -9.60 -13.69
C PRO A 107 -6.81 -10.52 -14.11
N VAL A 108 -8.05 -10.17 -13.78
CA VAL A 108 -9.25 -10.91 -14.18
C VAL A 108 -9.46 -10.89 -15.70
N GLN A 109 -9.20 -9.77 -16.38
CA GLN A 109 -9.26 -9.71 -17.85
C GLN A 109 -8.20 -10.63 -18.47
N MET A 110 -6.99 -10.67 -17.91
CA MET A 110 -5.93 -11.56 -18.39
C MET A 110 -6.28 -13.04 -18.21
N PHE A 111 -6.90 -13.43 -17.09
CA PHE A 111 -7.35 -14.81 -16.88
C PHE A 111 -8.57 -15.18 -17.71
N ARG A 112 -9.49 -14.23 -17.96
CA ARG A 112 -10.64 -14.44 -18.86
C ARG A 112 -10.22 -14.65 -20.30
N ASP A 113 -9.25 -13.87 -20.79
CA ASP A 113 -8.74 -14.00 -22.16
C ASP A 113 -7.88 -15.27 -22.32
N ARG A 114 -7.09 -15.64 -21.30
CA ARG A 114 -6.24 -16.83 -21.36
C ARG A 114 -7.00 -18.15 -21.30
N TRP A 115 -8.11 -18.21 -20.57
CA TRP A 115 -8.85 -19.46 -20.36
C TRP A 115 -10.16 -19.54 -21.14
N GLU A 116 -10.54 -18.49 -21.89
CA GLU A 116 -11.77 -18.39 -22.69
C GLU A 116 -13.08 -18.76 -21.94
N CYS A 117 -12.99 -18.91 -20.62
CA CYS A 117 -14.05 -19.38 -19.74
C CYS A 117 -14.44 -18.26 -18.77
N GLY A 118 -15.60 -17.65 -18.99
CA GLY A 118 -16.12 -16.56 -18.14
C GLY A 118 -16.33 -16.95 -16.66
N HIS A 119 -16.56 -18.25 -16.38
CA HIS A 119 -16.81 -18.76 -15.04
C HIS A 119 -15.57 -18.72 -14.13
N ILE A 120 -14.40 -19.10 -14.65
CA ILE A 120 -13.14 -19.11 -13.87
C ILE A 120 -12.70 -17.68 -13.55
N GLY A 121 -12.83 -16.76 -14.52
CA GLY A 121 -12.54 -15.35 -14.28
C GLY A 121 -13.43 -14.73 -13.21
N THR A 122 -14.71 -15.10 -13.17
CA THR A 122 -15.66 -14.61 -12.16
C THR A 122 -15.36 -15.21 -10.79
N ALA A 123 -15.03 -16.51 -10.71
CA ALA A 123 -14.63 -17.15 -9.47
C ALA A 123 -13.37 -16.49 -8.87
N ILE A 124 -12.35 -16.21 -9.69
CA ILE A 124 -11.13 -15.52 -9.25
C ILE A 124 -11.44 -14.10 -8.78
N PHE A 125 -12.32 -13.38 -9.48
CA PHE A 125 -12.76 -12.05 -9.05
C PHE A 125 -13.45 -12.09 -7.69
N VAL A 126 -14.37 -13.05 -7.48
CA VAL A 126 -15.08 -13.22 -6.20
C VAL A 126 -14.10 -13.56 -5.07
N VAL A 127 -13.16 -14.47 -5.31
CA VAL A 127 -12.14 -14.82 -4.31
C VAL A 127 -11.24 -13.63 -3.99
N GLN A 128 -10.77 -12.89 -5.00
CA GLN A 128 -9.98 -11.68 -4.76
C GLN A 128 -10.76 -10.62 -3.99
N ALA A 129 -12.01 -10.35 -4.37
CA ALA A 129 -12.86 -9.41 -3.67
C ALA A 129 -13.08 -9.84 -2.21
N ALA A 130 -13.34 -11.13 -1.98
CA ALA A 130 -13.51 -11.69 -0.65
C ALA A 130 -12.24 -11.58 0.20
N LEU A 131 -11.05 -11.76 -0.38
CA LEU A 131 -9.77 -11.59 0.33
C LEU A 131 -9.39 -10.12 0.56
N LEU A 132 -9.88 -9.20 -0.27
CA LEU A 132 -9.67 -7.76 -0.11
C LEU A 132 -10.40 -7.19 1.12
N VAL A 133 -11.59 -7.70 1.43
CA VAL A 133 -12.38 -7.26 2.59
C VAL A 133 -11.60 -7.36 3.91
N PRO A 134 -11.11 -8.54 4.34
CA PRO A 134 -10.36 -8.65 5.59
C PRO A 134 -9.04 -7.86 5.55
N TYR A 135 -8.42 -7.74 4.38
CA TYR A 135 -7.20 -6.95 4.22
C TYR A 135 -7.42 -5.47 4.51
N ILE A 136 -8.51 -4.88 3.97
CA ILE A 136 -8.90 -3.50 4.23
C ILE A 136 -9.24 -3.31 5.72
N ILE A 137 -9.96 -4.27 6.33
CA ILE A 137 -10.31 -4.21 7.75
C ILE A 137 -9.04 -4.13 8.61
N ILE A 138 -8.01 -4.95 8.34
CA ILE A 138 -6.73 -4.90 9.06
C ILE A 138 -6.06 -3.53 8.89
N GLY A 139 -6.12 -2.93 7.70
CA GLY A 139 -5.61 -1.58 7.44
C GLY A 139 -6.30 -0.52 8.32
N VAL A 140 -7.63 -0.55 8.36
CA VAL A 140 -8.43 0.40 9.16
C VAL A 140 -8.22 0.18 10.66
N MET A 141 -8.18 -1.08 11.10
CA MET A 141 -7.89 -1.41 12.51
C MET A 141 -6.49 -0.92 12.90
N GLY A 142 -5.48 -1.11 12.05
CA GLY A 142 -4.13 -0.63 12.32
C GLY A 142 -4.01 0.88 12.40
N GLY A 143 -4.73 1.61 11.54
CA GLY A 143 -4.84 3.07 11.63
C GLY A 143 -5.54 3.53 12.91
N GLY A 144 -6.64 2.86 13.28
CA GLY A 144 -7.40 3.16 14.49
C GLY A 144 -6.63 2.89 15.78
N THR A 145 -5.87 1.79 15.87
CA THR A 145 -5.02 1.50 17.03
C THR A 145 -3.87 2.50 17.15
N ALA A 146 -3.23 2.85 16.04
CA ALA A 146 -2.18 3.87 16.03
C ALA A 146 -2.69 5.23 16.53
N LEU A 147 -3.83 5.70 16.02
CA LEU A 147 -4.43 6.97 16.46
C LEU A 147 -4.85 6.94 17.94
N ARG A 148 -5.41 5.83 18.42
CA ARG A 148 -5.77 5.67 19.84
C ARG A 148 -4.54 5.71 20.74
N GLY A 149 -3.46 5.01 20.36
CA GLY A 149 -2.21 4.99 21.12
C GLY A 149 -1.53 6.35 21.17
N ILE A 150 -1.41 7.03 20.03
CA ILE A 150 -0.76 8.35 19.90
C ILE A 150 -1.56 9.45 20.60
N SER A 151 -2.89 9.37 20.57
CA SER A 151 -3.77 10.33 21.24
C SER A 151 -3.90 10.11 22.75
N GLY A 152 -3.28 9.07 23.31
CA GLY A 152 -3.41 8.72 24.73
C GLY A 152 -4.85 8.35 25.12
N GLY A 153 -5.65 7.87 24.17
CA GLY A 153 -7.06 7.52 24.38
C GLY A 153 -8.08 8.66 24.16
N VAL A 154 -7.64 9.87 23.78
CA VAL A 154 -8.56 10.98 23.47
C VAL A 154 -9.41 10.69 22.24
N VAL A 155 -8.86 9.98 21.24
CA VAL A 155 -9.60 9.55 20.04
C VAL A 155 -10.04 8.09 20.22
N PRO A 156 -11.35 7.80 20.21
CA PRO A 156 -11.85 6.44 20.25
C PRO A 156 -11.40 5.64 19.02
N PHE A 157 -11.23 4.33 19.19
CA PHE A 157 -10.82 3.43 18.11
C PHE A 157 -11.72 3.53 16.85
N TRP A 158 -13.04 3.58 17.05
CA TRP A 158 -14.01 3.69 15.96
C TRP A 158 -13.86 5.00 15.19
N LEU A 159 -13.62 6.12 15.89
CA LEU A 159 -13.42 7.42 15.27
C LEU A 159 -12.06 7.50 14.56
N GLY A 160 -11.00 6.94 15.15
CA GLY A 160 -9.68 6.88 14.53
C GLY A 160 -9.68 6.05 13.25
N GLY A 161 -10.32 4.87 13.27
CA GLY A 161 -10.51 4.05 12.08
C GLY A 161 -11.32 4.77 11.00
N ALA A 162 -12.42 5.44 11.37
CA ALA A 162 -13.25 6.20 10.44
C ALA A 162 -12.49 7.36 9.78
N ILE A 163 -11.68 8.12 10.53
CA ILE A 163 -10.86 9.21 9.98
C ILE A 163 -9.85 8.68 8.97
N VAL A 164 -9.12 7.61 9.32
CA VAL A 164 -8.13 7.01 8.42
C VAL A 164 -8.80 6.48 7.16
N ALA A 165 -9.92 5.76 7.31
CA ALA A 165 -10.69 5.26 6.17
C ALA A 165 -11.18 6.39 5.27
N LEU A 166 -11.67 7.50 5.84
CA LEU A 166 -12.17 8.64 5.08
C LEU A 166 -11.05 9.38 4.34
N VAL A 167 -9.90 9.59 4.98
CA VAL A 167 -8.72 10.20 4.33
C VAL A 167 -8.22 9.30 3.20
N VAL A 168 -8.10 8.00 3.44
CA VAL A 168 -7.69 7.02 2.43
C VAL A 168 -8.64 6.99 1.25
N MET A 169 -9.93 6.89 1.53
CA MET A 169 -10.96 6.91 0.50
C MET A 169 -10.87 8.20 -0.31
N SER A 170 -10.75 9.35 0.35
CA SER A 170 -10.66 10.65 -0.33
C SER A 170 -9.47 10.70 -1.28
N TYR A 171 -8.23 10.43 -0.82
CA TYR A 171 -7.07 10.54 -1.70
C TYR A 171 -7.05 9.47 -2.79
N VAL A 172 -7.64 8.29 -2.58
CA VAL A 172 -7.72 7.24 -3.60
C VAL A 172 -8.73 7.60 -4.68
N PHE A 173 -9.93 8.05 -4.28
CA PHE A 173 -10.98 8.45 -5.22
C PHE A 173 -10.58 9.66 -6.07
N PHE A 174 -9.91 10.65 -5.47
CA PHE A 174 -9.43 11.81 -6.21
C PHE A 174 -8.12 11.53 -6.94
N GLY A 175 -7.16 10.81 -6.34
CA GLY A 175 -5.80 10.66 -6.89
C GLY A 175 -5.61 9.54 -7.91
N GLY A 176 -6.48 8.52 -7.95
CA GLY A 176 -6.32 7.34 -8.81
C GLY A 176 -5.00 6.59 -8.55
N MET A 177 -4.53 5.79 -9.52
CA MET A 177 -3.27 5.04 -9.41
C MET A 177 -2.06 5.97 -9.28
N ARG A 178 -2.05 7.11 -10.00
CA ARG A 178 -0.93 8.05 -9.97
C ARG A 178 -0.79 8.71 -8.60
N GLY A 179 -1.89 9.22 -8.03
CA GLY A 179 -1.91 9.78 -6.69
C GLY A 179 -1.51 8.76 -5.63
N THR A 180 -2.05 7.54 -5.72
CA THR A 180 -1.66 6.45 -4.81
C THR A 180 -0.16 6.13 -4.91
N ALA A 181 0.41 6.11 -6.12
CA ALA A 181 1.83 5.85 -6.31
C ALA A 181 2.74 6.94 -5.72
N PHE A 182 2.35 8.22 -5.85
CA PHE A 182 3.07 9.33 -5.23
C PHE A 182 2.95 9.32 -3.70
N VAL A 183 1.75 9.05 -3.17
CA VAL A 183 1.55 8.87 -1.73
C VAL A 183 2.41 7.73 -1.21
N ASN A 184 2.39 6.56 -1.86
CA ASN A 184 3.21 5.42 -1.45
C ASN A 184 4.71 5.74 -1.54
N THR A 185 5.14 6.47 -2.57
CA THR A 185 6.54 6.90 -2.70
C THR A 185 6.97 7.79 -1.53
N PHE A 186 6.14 8.77 -1.18
CA PHE A 186 6.39 9.65 -0.03
C PHE A 186 6.43 8.87 1.28
N GLN A 187 5.48 7.95 1.49
CA GLN A 187 5.43 7.07 2.66
C GLN A 187 6.67 6.18 2.77
N THR A 188 7.12 5.60 1.66
CA THR A 188 8.33 4.78 1.60
C THR A 188 9.57 5.58 1.95
N VAL A 189 9.72 6.80 1.41
CA VAL A 189 10.87 7.68 1.70
C VAL A 189 10.88 8.08 3.18
N LEU A 190 9.71 8.40 3.76
CA LEU A 190 9.59 8.63 5.19
C LEU A 190 9.99 7.40 6.00
N PHE A 191 9.49 6.22 5.64
CA PHE A 191 9.81 4.98 6.35
C PHE A 191 11.31 4.65 6.30
N LEU A 192 11.94 4.76 5.13
CA LEU A 192 13.38 4.55 4.95
C LEU A 192 14.22 5.56 5.73
N SER A 193 13.83 6.84 5.72
CA SER A 193 14.56 7.88 6.47
C SER A 193 14.44 7.69 7.98
N PHE A 194 13.25 7.35 8.50
CA PHE A 194 13.10 6.97 9.91
C PHE A 194 13.93 5.73 10.27
N GLY A 195 13.93 4.70 9.41
CA GLY A 195 14.77 3.51 9.61
C GLY A 195 16.27 3.83 9.64
N ALA A 196 16.75 4.68 8.73
CA ALA A 196 18.14 5.12 8.70
C ALA A 196 18.52 5.92 9.95
N VAL A 197 17.68 6.85 10.39
CA VAL A 197 17.91 7.62 11.63
C VAL A 197 17.94 6.68 12.84
N ALA A 198 17.00 5.75 12.93
CA ALA A 198 16.96 4.77 14.02
C ALA A 198 18.26 3.93 14.07
N LEU A 199 18.74 3.45 12.93
CA LEU A 199 20.02 2.71 12.85
C LEU A 199 21.21 3.57 13.28
N VAL A 200 21.27 4.83 12.86
CA VAL A 200 22.35 5.75 13.26
C VAL A 200 22.32 6.01 14.77
N VAL A 201 21.13 6.22 15.34
CA VAL A 201 20.98 6.43 16.78
C VAL A 201 21.37 5.17 17.57
N ILE A 202 20.92 3.99 17.15
CA ILE A 202 21.27 2.72 17.78
C ILE A 202 22.77 2.40 17.64
N SER A 203 23.40 2.74 16.51
CA SER A 203 24.84 2.54 16.31
C SER A 203 25.72 3.46 17.17
N ARG A 204 25.15 4.55 17.69
CA ARG A 204 25.84 5.56 18.50
C ARG A 204 25.52 5.45 20.00
N GLY A 205 24.54 4.64 20.39
CA GLY A 205 24.17 4.35 21.78
C GLY A 205 24.65 2.99 22.22
#